data_AF-A0A3D9N5P5-F1
#
_entry.id   AF-A0A3D9N5P5-F1
#
_cell.length_a   1.000
_cell.length_b   1.000
_cell.length_c   1.000
_cell.angle_alpha   90.00
_cell.angle_beta   90.00
_cell.angle_gamma   90.00
#
_symmetry.space_group_name_H-M   'P 1'
#
loop_
_entity.id
_entity.type
_entity.pdbx_description
1 polymer ?
#
loop_
_entity_poly.entity_id
_entity_poly.type
_entity_poly.pdbx_seq_one_letter_code
_entity_poly.pdbx_strand_id
1 'polypeptide(L)'
;MMFWSIVGIITVCYVSYRFIKALGNSIPILELLLLIAGLQWVVGPYIEYRTSFQHFKYYMYVDEIEYMQYAVPAYLALVIVIYIWLRKLKMKPLPIETFYKYSNYAVILVIVGFASDILRSIAPGGLKFIFFLLANFKFVGAILLFFSKKKKHRYVFFAAIGLLVSSSLRSAMFHDLILWGTFFYMFWAYKKKPSFKLNVIILLTGFFMSTIIQAVKSDYRTLVWGGYSGSYTTLFIDILSKRLSGGLSENTEEQGELNVRLNQGWIISAIMEHTPRMQAYADGSTVNEAIMASLLPRFLTPNKKIAGGVENFEKYTGIELGSSTSMGMSLIGEGYANYGRVGGMFFMGIWGCVLGWVWLFLSKKIEHNMIIFFFLPLIFFQVVKAETELVVVLNHLVKSTILVFLFLWFTKKILNLNVINAEDR
;
A
#
# COMPACT_ATOMS: atom_id res chain seq x y z
N MET A 1 -14.64 21.03 21.89
CA MET A 1 -13.56 20.67 20.95
C MET A 1 -13.19 19.21 21.20
N MET A 2 -13.23 18.36 20.18
CA MET A 2 -13.14 16.91 20.33
C MET A 2 -11.70 16.48 20.61
N PHE A 3 -11.40 16.14 21.87
CA PHE A 3 -10.08 15.72 22.35
C PHE A 3 -9.38 14.72 21.42
N TRP A 4 -10.11 13.70 20.95
CA TRP A 4 -9.55 12.66 20.08
C TRP A 4 -9.13 13.17 18.69
N SER A 5 -9.85 14.12 18.10
CA SER A 5 -9.45 14.71 16.81
C SER A 5 -8.09 15.40 16.92
N ILE A 6 -7.88 16.18 17.97
CA ILE A 6 -6.61 16.88 18.23
C ILE A 6 -5.48 15.86 18.44
N VAL A 7 -5.70 14.86 19.31
CA VAL A 7 -4.73 13.78 19.56
C VAL A 7 -4.38 13.04 18.26
N GLY A 8 -5.38 12.75 17.43
CA GLY A 8 -5.22 12.10 16.13
C GLY A 8 -4.33 12.92 15.20
N ILE A 9 -4.64 14.21 14.99
CA ILE A 9 -3.85 15.09 14.13
C ILE A 9 -2.39 15.21 14.62
N ILE A 10 -2.18 15.41 15.93
CA ILE A 10 -0.84 15.46 16.52
C ILE A 10 -0.07 14.16 16.24
N THR A 11 -0.75 13.01 16.37
CA THR A 11 -0.15 11.70 16.10
C THR A 11 0.26 11.56 14.63
N VAL A 12 -0.59 11.98 13.68
CA VAL A 12 -0.25 11.93 12.25
C VAL A 12 0.89 12.88 11.89
N CYS A 13 0.94 14.08 12.50
CA CYS A 13 2.07 14.99 12.34
C CYS A 13 3.37 14.38 12.87
N TYR A 14 3.33 13.71 14.03
CA TYR A 14 4.48 13.01 14.58
C TYR A 14 4.95 11.87 13.67
N VAL A 15 4.02 11.04 13.17
CA VAL A 15 4.33 9.94 12.24
C VAL A 15 4.93 10.48 10.93
N SER A 16 4.37 11.57 10.39
CA SER A 16 4.92 12.26 9.22
C SER A 16 6.36 12.71 9.44
N TYR A 17 6.63 13.40 10.56
CA TYR A 17 7.99 13.82 10.92
C TYR A 17 8.96 12.64 11.02
N ARG A 18 8.54 11.54 11.64
CA ARG A 18 9.33 10.32 11.80
C ARG A 18 9.66 9.67 10.45
N PHE A 19 8.66 9.52 9.57
CA PHE A 19 8.82 8.99 8.22
C PHE A 19 9.84 9.81 7.43
N ILE A 20 9.67 11.13 7.37
CA ILE A 20 10.56 12.03 6.60
C ILE A 20 11.99 12.01 7.15
N LYS A 21 12.15 11.97 8.47
CA LYS A 21 13.48 11.88 9.12
C LYS A 21 14.18 10.55 8.86
N ALA A 22 13.42 9.47 8.67
CA ALA A 22 13.96 8.15 8.37
C ALA A 22 14.41 8.01 6.90
N LEU A 23 13.82 8.77 5.98
CA LEU A 23 14.25 8.81 4.57
C LEU A 23 15.74 9.20 4.46
N GLY A 24 16.49 8.40 3.71
CA GLY A 24 17.95 8.56 3.56
C GLY A 24 18.78 7.81 4.60
N ASN A 25 18.20 7.43 5.73
CA ASN A 25 18.87 6.68 6.79
C ASN A 25 18.45 5.21 6.82
N SER A 26 17.19 4.92 6.48
CA SER A 26 16.63 3.57 6.36
C SER A 26 15.58 3.52 5.25
N ILE A 27 14.91 2.39 5.09
CA ILE A 27 13.73 2.22 4.24
C ILE A 27 12.50 2.13 5.18
N PRO A 28 11.85 3.27 5.49
CA PRO A 28 10.82 3.35 6.53
C PRO A 28 9.43 2.87 6.05
N ILE A 29 9.30 1.58 5.74
CA ILE A 29 8.05 0.99 5.20
C ILE A 29 6.94 0.94 6.24
N LEU A 30 7.26 0.64 7.51
CA LEU A 30 6.26 0.63 8.56
C LEU A 30 5.80 2.05 8.91
N GLU A 31 6.69 3.04 8.86
CA GLU A 31 6.30 4.44 9.02
C GLU A 31 5.47 4.94 7.82
N LEU A 32 5.74 4.46 6.60
CA LEU A 32 4.88 4.73 5.44
C LEU A 32 3.47 4.17 5.63
N LEU A 33 3.35 2.92 6.12
CA LEU A 33 2.07 2.31 6.46
C LEU A 33 1.30 3.17 7.47
N LEU A 34 1.96 3.55 8.57
CA LEU A 34 1.34 4.40 9.59
C LEU A 34 0.93 5.76 9.01
N LEU A 35 1.75 6.35 8.15
CA LEU A 35 1.43 7.62 7.52
C LEU A 35 0.20 7.53 6.62
N ILE A 36 0.12 6.53 5.73
CA ILE A 36 -1.03 6.33 4.86
C ILE A 36 -2.29 6.07 5.71
N ALA A 37 -2.19 5.21 6.73
CA ALA A 37 -3.27 4.92 7.66
C ALA A 37 -3.76 6.17 8.41
N GLY A 38 -2.84 6.98 8.96
CA GLY A 38 -3.18 8.22 9.64
C GLY A 38 -3.82 9.26 8.72
N LEU A 39 -3.31 9.38 7.49
CA LEU A 39 -3.93 10.25 6.48
C LEU A 39 -5.36 9.80 6.16
N GLN A 40 -5.59 8.49 6.03
CA GLN A 40 -6.88 7.94 5.60
C GLN A 40 -7.93 7.77 6.70
N TRP A 41 -7.52 7.41 7.92
CA TRP A 41 -8.41 7.12 9.06
C TRP A 41 -8.55 8.27 10.04
N VAL A 42 -7.74 9.34 9.91
CA VAL A 42 -7.79 10.49 10.84
C VAL A 42 -7.89 11.81 10.07
N VAL A 43 -6.93 12.10 9.18
CA VAL A 43 -6.90 13.40 8.49
C VAL A 43 -8.08 13.55 7.51
N GLY A 44 -8.33 12.54 6.67
CA GLY A 44 -9.48 12.53 5.76
C GLY A 44 -10.83 12.76 6.47
N PRO A 45 -11.17 11.96 7.51
CA PRO A 45 -12.39 12.17 8.30
C PRO A 45 -12.44 13.55 8.97
N TYR A 46 -11.32 14.01 9.54
CA TYR A 46 -11.24 15.33 10.18
C TYR A 46 -11.58 16.47 9.21
N ILE A 47 -11.10 16.38 7.97
CA ILE A 47 -11.44 17.31 6.89
C ILE A 47 -12.93 17.18 6.54
N GLU A 48 -13.43 15.95 6.31
CA GLU A 48 -14.83 15.70 5.93
C GLU A 48 -15.84 16.29 6.93
N TYR A 49 -15.62 16.14 8.24
CA TYR A 49 -16.50 16.73 9.26
C TYR A 49 -16.54 18.27 9.29
N ARG A 50 -15.62 18.93 8.57
CA ARG A 50 -15.52 20.39 8.46
C ARG A 50 -15.84 20.91 7.07
N THR A 51 -16.13 20.01 6.13
CA THR A 51 -16.55 20.38 4.78
C THR A 51 -18.06 20.63 4.77
N SER A 52 -18.52 21.65 4.05
CA SER A 52 -19.96 21.92 3.86
C SER A 52 -20.62 21.01 2.82
N PHE A 53 -19.79 20.33 2.01
CA PHE A 53 -20.22 19.36 1.02
C PHE A 53 -20.46 18.00 1.67
N GLN A 54 -21.63 17.41 1.39
CA GLN A 54 -21.93 16.03 1.72
C GLN A 54 -22.24 15.27 0.43
N HIS A 55 -21.44 14.26 0.13
CA HIS A 55 -21.75 13.36 -0.97
C HIS A 55 -22.98 12.52 -0.62
N PHE A 56 -23.89 12.28 -1.57
CA PHE A 56 -25.13 11.53 -1.30
C PHE A 56 -24.90 10.09 -0.77
N LYS A 57 -23.75 9.49 -1.08
CA LYS A 57 -23.36 8.11 -0.71
C LYS A 57 -22.07 7.99 0.11
N TYR A 58 -21.22 9.02 0.12
CA TYR A 58 -19.85 8.91 0.65
C TYR A 58 -19.62 10.00 1.70
N TYR A 59 -20.43 9.96 2.75
CA TYR A 59 -20.41 10.90 3.86
C TYR A 59 -20.11 10.16 5.17
N MET A 60 -19.84 10.90 6.25
CA MET A 60 -19.64 10.30 7.57
C MET A 60 -21.00 9.90 8.18
N TYR A 61 -21.22 8.61 8.40
CA TYR A 61 -22.51 8.06 8.86
C TYR A 61 -22.75 8.20 10.37
N VAL A 62 -21.70 8.48 11.14
CA VAL A 62 -21.76 8.77 12.58
C VAL A 62 -21.13 10.12 12.85
N ASP A 63 -21.43 10.73 14.00
CA ASP A 63 -20.85 12.03 14.36
C ASP A 63 -19.33 11.96 14.62
N GLU A 64 -18.65 13.11 14.59
CA GLU A 64 -17.19 13.17 14.75
C GLU A 64 -16.74 12.67 16.14
N ILE A 65 -17.56 12.84 17.19
CA ILE A 65 -17.23 12.35 18.53
C ILE A 65 -17.17 10.83 18.46
N GLU A 66 -18.25 10.20 17.99
CA GLU A 66 -18.40 8.75 17.92
C GLU A 66 -17.29 8.12 17.09
N TYR A 67 -17.05 8.66 15.89
CA TYR A 67 -16.00 8.18 14.99
C TYR A 67 -14.59 8.29 15.61
N MET A 68 -14.20 9.50 16.02
CA MET A 68 -12.83 9.76 16.48
C MET A 68 -12.53 9.05 17.80
N GLN A 69 -13.56 8.85 18.63
CA GLN A 69 -13.50 8.08 19.87
C GLN A 69 -13.19 6.59 19.68
N TYR A 70 -13.34 6.05 18.47
CA TYR A 70 -12.91 4.71 18.09
C TYR A 70 -11.63 4.74 17.24
N ALA A 71 -11.67 5.46 16.11
CA ALA A 71 -10.63 5.40 15.09
C ALA A 71 -9.27 5.87 15.61
N VAL A 72 -9.22 6.95 16.40
CA VAL A 72 -7.96 7.51 16.91
C VAL A 72 -7.30 6.60 17.95
N PRO A 73 -7.99 6.10 19.01
CA PRO A 73 -7.40 5.12 19.92
C PRO A 73 -6.93 3.84 19.24
N ALA A 74 -7.70 3.31 18.28
CA ALA A 74 -7.31 2.08 17.57
C ALA A 74 -6.08 2.32 16.66
N TYR A 75 -6.02 3.46 15.96
CA TYR A 75 -4.83 3.88 15.23
C TYR A 75 -3.62 4.11 16.15
N LEU A 76 -3.81 4.73 17.32
CA LEU A 76 -2.76 4.90 18.33
C LEU A 76 -2.21 3.56 18.83
N ALA A 77 -3.08 2.57 19.08
CA ALA A 77 -2.66 1.24 19.48
C ALA A 77 -1.69 0.63 18.45
N LEU A 78 -2.01 0.75 17.15
CA LEU A 78 -1.14 0.33 16.05
C LEU A 78 0.19 1.11 16.04
N VAL A 79 0.14 2.44 16.13
CA VAL A 79 1.33 3.33 16.13
C VAL A 79 2.27 3.00 17.28
N ILE A 80 1.74 2.90 18.51
CA ILE A 80 2.51 2.64 19.72
C ILE A 80 3.22 1.30 19.61
N VAL A 81 2.49 0.24 19.24
CA VAL A 81 3.08 -1.11 19.13
C VAL A 81 4.17 -1.13 18.06
N ILE A 82 3.92 -0.59 16.87
CA ILE A 82 4.93 -0.56 15.80
C ILE A 82 6.19 0.21 16.23
N TYR A 83 6.04 1.36 16.91
CA TYR A 83 7.19 2.12 17.39
C TYR A 83 7.97 1.46 18.53
N ILE A 84 7.30 0.71 19.40
CA ILE A 84 7.98 -0.14 20.39
C ILE A 84 8.89 -1.16 19.67
N TRP A 85 8.37 -1.83 18.64
CA TRP A 85 9.14 -2.79 17.84
C TRP A 85 10.28 -2.12 17.08
N LEU A 86 10.03 -1.03 16.35
CA LEU A 86 11.08 -0.32 15.62
C LEU A 86 12.21 0.18 16.52
N ARG A 87 11.90 0.62 17.76
CA ARG A 87 12.93 1.03 18.73
C ARG A 87 13.78 -0.15 19.22
N LYS A 88 13.17 -1.32 19.44
CA LYS A 88 13.86 -2.54 19.86
C LYS A 88 14.74 -3.12 18.74
N LEU A 89 14.36 -2.91 17.49
CA LEU A 89 14.93 -3.59 16.31
C LEU A 89 15.80 -2.67 15.45
N LYS A 90 16.64 -1.84 16.06
CA LYS A 90 17.57 -0.98 15.31
C LYS A 90 18.47 -1.84 14.42
N MET A 91 18.11 -1.95 13.15
CA MET A 91 18.91 -2.65 12.14
C MET A 91 20.27 -1.96 12.03
N LYS A 92 21.33 -2.77 11.96
CA LYS A 92 22.66 -2.24 11.66
C LYS A 92 22.65 -1.58 10.27
N PRO A 93 23.38 -0.48 10.07
CA PRO A 93 23.47 0.14 8.76
C PRO A 93 24.03 -0.86 7.75
N LEU A 94 23.31 -1.05 6.64
CA LEU A 94 23.74 -1.96 5.58
C LEU A 94 24.86 -1.29 4.77
N PRO A 95 25.93 -2.02 4.42
CA PRO A 95 27.02 -1.47 3.63
C PRO A 95 26.57 -1.28 2.18
N ILE A 96 26.03 -0.10 1.86
CA ILE A 96 25.51 0.25 0.53
C ILE A 96 26.51 -0.06 -0.58
N GLU A 97 27.80 0.09 -0.28
CA GLU A 97 28.89 -0.17 -1.19
C GLU A 97 29.01 -1.64 -1.60
N THR A 98 28.45 -2.62 -0.89
CA THR A 98 28.53 -4.03 -1.31
C THR A 98 27.41 -4.42 -2.27
N PHE A 99 26.36 -3.59 -2.39
CA PHE A 99 25.19 -3.92 -3.19
C PHE A 99 25.47 -4.08 -4.68
N TYR A 100 26.54 -3.45 -5.21
CA TYR A 100 26.92 -3.63 -6.61
C TYR A 100 27.24 -5.08 -6.95
N LYS A 101 27.65 -5.89 -5.96
CA LYS A 101 28.02 -7.29 -6.19
C LYS A 101 26.81 -8.13 -6.67
N TYR A 102 25.58 -7.71 -6.34
CA TYR A 102 24.36 -8.40 -6.77
C TYR A 102 23.84 -7.94 -8.14
N SER A 103 24.62 -7.16 -8.91
CA SER A 103 24.15 -6.60 -10.20
C SER A 103 23.71 -7.68 -11.20
N ASN A 104 24.41 -8.81 -11.28
CA ASN A 104 24.04 -9.91 -12.19
C ASN A 104 22.72 -10.56 -11.75
N TYR A 105 22.56 -10.78 -10.45
CA TYR A 105 21.31 -11.27 -9.88
C TYR A 105 20.15 -10.32 -10.15
N ALA A 106 20.40 -9.01 -10.08
CA ALA A 106 19.40 -7.99 -10.38
C ALA A 106 18.90 -8.05 -11.83
N VAL A 107 19.77 -8.36 -12.80
CA VAL A 107 19.37 -8.58 -14.20
C VAL A 107 18.44 -9.80 -14.31
N ILE A 108 18.74 -10.88 -13.59
CA ILE A 108 17.89 -12.08 -13.56
C ILE A 108 16.50 -11.74 -13.01
N LEU A 109 16.41 -10.95 -11.94
CA LEU A 109 15.13 -10.48 -11.39
C LEU A 109 14.32 -9.67 -12.41
N VAL A 110 15.00 -8.81 -13.19
CA VAL A 110 14.36 -8.05 -14.27
C VAL A 110 13.79 -8.97 -15.34
N ILE A 111 14.59 -9.93 -15.82
CA ILE A 111 14.17 -10.88 -16.86
C ILE A 111 13.00 -11.75 -16.37
N VAL A 112 13.10 -12.32 -15.17
CA VAL A 112 12.03 -13.12 -14.55
C VAL A 112 10.75 -12.30 -14.41
N GLY A 113 10.85 -11.03 -14.02
CA GLY A 113 9.70 -10.15 -13.91
C GLY A 113 8.99 -9.91 -15.24
N PHE A 114 9.73 -9.59 -16.31
CA PHE A 114 9.13 -9.42 -17.64
C PHE A 114 8.57 -10.73 -18.21
N ALA A 115 9.28 -11.85 -18.05
CA ALA A 115 8.76 -13.15 -18.46
C ALA A 115 7.46 -13.50 -17.74
N SER A 116 7.37 -13.17 -16.44
CA SER A 116 6.18 -13.43 -15.63
C SER A 116 4.99 -12.55 -16.01
N ASP A 117 5.20 -11.31 -16.47
CA ASP A 117 4.11 -10.48 -17.03
C ASP A 117 3.45 -11.17 -18.22
N ILE A 118 4.25 -11.74 -19.11
CA ILE A 118 3.76 -12.46 -20.30
C ILE A 118 3.05 -13.74 -19.87
N LEU A 119 3.66 -14.54 -18.99
CA LEU A 119 3.08 -15.81 -18.53
C LEU A 119 1.78 -15.61 -17.73
N ARG A 120 1.59 -14.44 -17.10
CA ARG A 120 0.37 -14.13 -16.33
C ARG A 120 -0.90 -14.16 -17.20
N SER A 121 -0.83 -13.75 -18.46
CA SER A 121 -2.01 -13.69 -19.34
C SER A 121 -2.55 -15.08 -19.69
N ILE A 122 -1.66 -16.07 -19.79
CA ILE A 122 -1.97 -17.46 -20.14
C ILE A 122 -2.13 -18.38 -18.92
N ALA A 123 -1.76 -17.92 -17.72
CA ALA A 123 -1.80 -18.74 -16.51
C ALA A 123 -3.24 -19.06 -16.04
N PRO A 124 -3.49 -20.28 -15.52
CA PRO A 124 -4.77 -20.63 -14.91
C PRO A 124 -4.99 -19.84 -13.61
N GLY A 125 -6.26 -19.64 -13.22
CA GLY A 125 -6.68 -18.66 -12.20
C GLY A 125 -5.84 -18.60 -10.92
N GLY A 126 -5.60 -19.75 -10.27
CA GLY A 126 -4.81 -19.81 -9.03
C GLY A 126 -3.33 -19.41 -9.19
N LEU A 127 -2.75 -19.62 -10.37
CA LEU A 127 -1.35 -19.28 -10.68
C LEU A 127 -1.18 -17.81 -11.09
N LYS A 128 -2.24 -17.13 -11.56
CA LYS A 128 -2.19 -15.71 -11.94
C LYS A 128 -1.64 -14.82 -10.83
N PHE A 129 -1.95 -15.14 -9.56
CA PHE A 129 -1.42 -14.39 -8.42
C PHE A 129 0.08 -14.61 -8.20
N ILE A 130 0.59 -15.83 -8.42
CA ILE A 130 2.03 -16.12 -8.34
C ILE A 130 2.77 -15.36 -9.44
N PHE A 131 2.28 -15.42 -10.68
CA PHE A 131 2.87 -14.66 -11.79
C PHE A 131 2.74 -13.14 -11.60
N PHE A 132 1.68 -12.65 -10.96
CA PHE A 132 1.60 -11.26 -10.53
C PHE A 132 2.72 -10.89 -9.55
N LEU A 133 2.99 -11.71 -8.54
CA LEU A 133 4.08 -11.44 -7.60
C LEU A 133 5.46 -11.52 -8.27
N LEU A 134 5.71 -12.55 -9.09
CA LEU A 134 6.96 -12.69 -9.85
C LEU A 134 7.15 -11.54 -10.85
N ALA A 135 6.07 -11.08 -11.49
CA ALA A 135 6.11 -9.93 -12.38
C ALA A 135 6.66 -8.66 -11.71
N ASN A 136 6.41 -8.48 -10.41
CA ASN A 136 6.92 -7.35 -9.66
C ASN A 136 8.44 -7.45 -9.36
N PHE A 137 9.09 -8.59 -9.62
CA PHE A 137 10.54 -8.72 -9.48
C PHE A 137 11.31 -7.80 -10.42
N LYS A 138 10.69 -7.36 -11.54
CA LYS A 138 11.29 -6.35 -12.41
C LYS A 138 11.56 -5.04 -11.69
N PHE A 139 10.67 -4.63 -10.78
CA PHE A 139 10.86 -3.42 -9.97
C PHE A 139 11.92 -3.64 -8.89
N VAL A 140 11.92 -4.80 -8.23
CA VAL A 140 12.98 -5.17 -7.26
C VAL A 140 14.36 -5.18 -7.92
N GLY A 141 14.48 -5.83 -9.08
CA GLY A 141 15.71 -5.88 -9.87
C GLY A 141 16.15 -4.49 -10.35
N ALA A 142 15.21 -3.65 -10.80
CA ALA A 142 15.50 -2.27 -11.19
C ALA A 142 16.03 -1.43 -10.03
N ILE A 143 15.44 -1.55 -8.83
CA ILE A 143 15.94 -0.91 -7.60
C ILE A 143 17.35 -1.41 -7.29
N LEU A 144 17.61 -2.71 -7.35
CA LEU A 144 18.93 -3.27 -7.06
C LEU A 144 19.98 -2.80 -8.10
N LEU A 145 19.64 -2.75 -9.38
CA LEU A 145 20.49 -2.23 -10.46
C LEU A 145 20.85 -0.76 -10.27
N PHE A 146 20.01 0.04 -9.61
CA PHE A 146 20.32 1.42 -9.26
C PHE A 146 21.58 1.54 -8.40
N PHE A 147 21.90 0.52 -7.58
CA PHE A 147 23.10 0.45 -6.74
C PHE A 147 24.35 -0.07 -7.47
N SER A 148 24.24 -0.48 -8.74
CA SER A 148 25.37 -0.93 -9.55
C SER A 148 26.42 0.17 -9.82
N LYS A 149 27.68 -0.26 -10.00
CA LYS A 149 28.79 0.57 -10.49
C LYS A 149 28.61 0.97 -11.96
N LYS A 150 27.96 0.13 -12.78
CA LYS A 150 27.77 0.38 -14.22
C LYS A 150 26.74 1.49 -14.42
N LYS A 151 27.14 2.63 -15.03
CA LYS A 151 26.23 3.76 -15.30
C LYS A 151 24.98 3.31 -16.09
N LYS A 152 25.14 2.41 -17.07
CA LYS A 152 24.04 1.88 -17.89
C LYS A 152 22.94 1.18 -17.07
N HIS A 153 23.29 0.53 -15.97
CA HIS A 153 22.30 -0.15 -15.10
C HIS A 153 21.35 0.84 -14.42
N ARG A 154 21.79 2.09 -14.22
CA ARG A 154 20.92 3.14 -13.65
C ARG A 154 19.81 3.54 -14.60
N TYR A 155 19.99 3.40 -15.92
CA TYR A 155 18.90 3.65 -16.87
C TYR A 155 17.79 2.63 -16.74
N VAL A 156 18.07 1.38 -16.31
CA VAL A 156 17.04 0.37 -16.06
C VAL A 156 16.11 0.79 -14.93
N PHE A 157 16.63 1.45 -13.89
CA PHE A 157 15.82 2.04 -12.81
C PHE A 157 14.82 3.08 -13.34
N PHE A 158 15.31 4.05 -14.12
CA PHE A 158 14.43 5.09 -14.69
C PHE A 158 13.48 4.53 -15.76
N ALA A 159 13.93 3.55 -16.55
CA ALA A 159 13.08 2.83 -17.49
C ALA A 159 11.94 2.08 -16.76
N ALA A 160 12.20 1.48 -15.61
CA ALA A 160 11.16 0.82 -14.80
C ALA A 160 10.10 1.82 -14.30
N ILE A 161 10.52 3.04 -13.92
CA ILE A 161 9.59 4.13 -13.59
C ILE A 161 8.78 4.54 -14.83
N GLY A 162 9.43 4.70 -15.99
CA GLY A 162 8.74 5.01 -17.25
C GLY A 162 7.72 3.93 -17.65
N LEU A 163 8.06 2.66 -17.45
CA LEU A 163 7.14 1.53 -17.66
C LEU A 163 5.95 1.57 -16.71
N LEU A 164 6.17 1.91 -15.44
CA LEU A 164 5.12 2.06 -14.43
C LEU A 164 4.14 3.18 -14.82
N VAL A 165 4.65 4.33 -15.26
CA VAL A 165 3.83 5.44 -15.78
C VAL A 165 3.04 5.00 -17.02
N SER A 166 3.70 4.39 -18.00
CA SER A 166 3.06 3.93 -19.24
C SER A 166 1.98 2.88 -19.00
N SER A 167 2.21 1.94 -18.08
CA SER A 167 1.23 0.92 -17.68
C SER A 167 0.02 1.55 -16.98
N SER A 168 0.25 2.56 -16.14
CA SER A 168 -0.81 3.23 -15.39
C SER A 168 -1.71 4.08 -16.29
N LEU A 169 -1.12 4.74 -17.28
CA LEU A 169 -1.85 5.43 -18.34
C LEU A 169 -2.69 4.44 -19.17
N ARG A 170 -2.08 3.36 -19.68
CA ARG A 170 -2.78 2.34 -20.50
C ARG A 170 -3.94 1.66 -19.79
N SER A 171 -3.82 1.39 -18.49
CA SER A 171 -4.87 0.73 -17.71
C SER A 171 -5.86 1.69 -17.05
N ALA A 172 -5.54 3.00 -17.04
CA ALA A 172 -6.20 4.00 -16.21
C ALA A 172 -6.27 3.62 -14.70
N MET A 173 -5.28 2.86 -14.23
CA MET A 173 -5.11 2.43 -12.84
C MET A 173 -3.78 2.98 -12.27
N PHE A 174 -3.88 4.01 -11.44
CA PHE A 174 -2.72 4.77 -10.95
C PHE A 174 -2.23 4.36 -9.55
N HIS A 175 -2.90 3.41 -8.90
CA HIS A 175 -2.56 3.01 -7.54
C HIS A 175 -1.14 2.42 -7.46
N ASP A 176 -0.81 1.52 -8.38
CA ASP A 176 0.52 0.91 -8.46
C ASP A 176 1.61 1.96 -8.73
N LEU A 177 1.31 3.00 -9.52
CA LEU A 177 2.22 4.12 -9.77
C LEU A 177 2.58 4.86 -8.48
N ILE A 178 1.57 5.17 -7.66
CA ILE A 178 1.77 5.93 -6.42
C ILE A 178 2.59 5.12 -5.42
N LEU A 179 2.26 3.84 -5.22
CA LEU A 179 2.97 2.99 -4.27
C LEU A 179 4.38 2.63 -4.73
N TRP A 180 4.55 2.09 -5.94
CA TRP A 180 5.89 1.77 -6.44
C TRP A 180 6.73 3.02 -6.65
N GLY A 181 6.14 4.15 -7.06
CA GLY A 181 6.83 5.44 -7.12
C GLY A 181 7.37 5.86 -5.76
N THR A 182 6.57 5.69 -4.70
CA THR A 182 7.02 5.94 -3.31
C THR A 182 8.16 4.99 -2.92
N PHE A 183 8.06 3.70 -3.23
CA PHE A 183 9.15 2.75 -2.96
C PHE A 183 10.43 3.08 -3.73
N PHE A 184 10.33 3.42 -5.01
CA PHE A 184 11.47 3.88 -5.81
C PHE A 184 12.12 5.11 -5.19
N TYR A 185 11.30 6.06 -4.73
CA TYR A 185 11.78 7.25 -4.04
C TYR A 185 12.48 6.92 -2.71
N MET A 186 11.95 6.01 -1.89
CA MET A 186 12.60 5.58 -0.65
C MET A 186 14.01 5.03 -0.89
N PHE A 187 14.19 4.19 -1.93
CA PHE A 187 15.51 3.66 -2.29
C PHE A 187 16.42 4.71 -2.94
N TRP A 188 15.84 5.63 -3.73
CA TRP A 188 16.58 6.78 -4.24
C TRP A 188 17.12 7.64 -3.11
N ALA A 189 16.26 7.97 -2.13
CA ALA A 189 16.61 8.73 -0.94
C ALA A 189 17.66 7.99 -0.11
N TYR A 190 17.50 6.67 0.11
CA TYR A 190 18.48 5.84 0.81
C TYR A 190 19.88 5.90 0.18
N LYS A 191 19.97 5.91 -1.16
CA LYS A 191 21.26 6.04 -1.87
C LYS A 191 21.80 7.47 -1.86
N LYS A 192 20.94 8.47 -2.08
CA LYS A 192 21.34 9.87 -2.33
C LYS A 192 21.41 10.73 -1.09
N LYS A 193 20.82 10.29 0.02
CA LYS A 193 20.75 11.02 1.29
C LYS A 193 20.33 12.49 1.12
N PRO A 194 19.19 12.75 0.44
CA PRO A 194 18.65 14.10 0.29
C PRO A 194 18.42 14.77 1.65
N SER A 195 18.49 16.10 1.68
CA SER A 195 18.19 16.87 2.90
C SER A 195 16.71 16.74 3.28
N PHE A 196 16.41 16.97 4.57
CA PHE A 196 15.03 16.96 5.08
C PHE A 196 14.12 17.89 4.27
N LYS A 197 14.60 19.11 3.95
CA LYS A 197 13.85 20.09 3.14
C LYS A 197 13.51 19.55 1.75
N LEU A 198 14.48 18.92 1.07
CA LEU A 198 14.24 18.33 -0.25
C LEU A 198 13.24 17.18 -0.17
N ASN A 199 13.27 16.37 0.89
CA ASN A 199 12.28 15.32 1.08
C ASN A 199 10.86 15.86 1.25
N VAL A 200 10.70 16.91 2.05
CA VAL A 200 9.40 17.60 2.20
C VAL A 200 8.90 18.10 0.84
N ILE A 201 9.75 18.79 0.07
CA ILE A 201 9.38 19.32 -1.25
C ILE A 201 8.94 18.17 -2.18
N ILE A 202 9.74 17.11 -2.31
CA ILE A 202 9.43 15.98 -3.20
C ILE A 202 8.12 15.30 -2.79
N LEU A 203 7.90 15.07 -1.50
CA LEU A 203 6.67 14.44 -1.01
C LEU A 203 5.44 15.32 -1.24
N LEU A 204 5.55 16.63 -1.01
CA LEU A 204 4.46 17.58 -1.30
C LEU A 204 4.16 17.65 -2.81
N THR A 205 5.19 17.68 -3.65
CA THR A 205 5.02 17.59 -5.10
C THR A 205 4.37 16.27 -5.51
N GLY A 206 4.80 15.14 -4.93
CA GLY A 206 4.19 13.83 -5.20
C GLY A 206 2.73 13.75 -4.77
N PHE A 207 2.39 14.32 -3.61
CA PHE A 207 1.02 14.44 -3.13
C PHE A 207 0.16 15.28 -4.07
N PHE A 208 0.65 16.45 -4.49
CA PHE A 208 -0.03 17.32 -5.46
C PHE A 208 -0.20 16.66 -6.83
N MET A 209 0.81 15.94 -7.32
CA MET A 209 0.68 15.18 -8.57
C MET A 209 -0.35 14.05 -8.44
N SER A 210 -0.43 13.41 -7.26
CA SER A 210 -1.46 12.41 -6.99
C SER A 210 -2.85 13.04 -7.01
N THR A 211 -3.08 14.21 -6.40
CA THR A 211 -4.41 14.86 -6.43
C THR A 211 -4.80 15.24 -7.86
N ILE A 212 -3.87 15.75 -8.67
CA ILE A 212 -4.09 16.00 -10.10
C ILE A 212 -4.54 14.71 -10.80
N ILE A 213 -3.78 13.61 -10.64
CA ILE A 213 -4.12 12.32 -11.24
C ILE A 213 -5.53 11.89 -10.85
N GLN A 214 -5.92 12.06 -9.57
CA GLN A 214 -7.25 11.66 -9.10
C GLN A 214 -8.37 12.48 -9.75
N ALA A 215 -8.14 13.78 -9.99
CA ALA A 215 -9.11 14.69 -10.60
C ALA A 215 -9.39 14.37 -12.08
N VAL A 216 -8.36 14.02 -12.86
CA VAL A 216 -8.54 13.64 -14.30
C VAL A 216 -9.04 12.19 -14.46
N LYS A 217 -8.89 11.36 -13.40
CA LYS A 217 -9.04 9.91 -13.48
C LYS A 217 -10.39 9.43 -14.01
N SER A 218 -11.48 10.09 -13.64
CA SER A 218 -12.84 9.66 -13.99
C SER A 218 -13.05 9.77 -15.50
N ASP A 219 -12.90 10.97 -16.05
CA ASP A 219 -13.01 11.24 -17.50
C ASP A 219 -12.04 10.38 -18.31
N TYR A 220 -10.81 10.25 -17.82
CA TYR A 220 -9.78 9.46 -18.48
C TYR A 220 -10.17 7.98 -18.58
N ARG A 221 -10.73 7.41 -17.50
CA ARG A 221 -11.19 6.01 -17.50
C ARG A 221 -12.32 5.77 -18.47
N THR A 222 -13.29 6.68 -18.55
CA THR A 222 -14.43 6.56 -19.46
C THR A 222 -13.94 6.41 -20.91
N LEU A 223 -12.95 7.21 -21.32
CA LEU A 223 -12.39 7.14 -22.67
C LEU A 223 -11.50 5.91 -22.87
N VAL A 224 -10.60 5.61 -21.93
CA VAL A 224 -9.68 4.46 -22.03
C VAL A 224 -10.44 3.13 -22.05
N TRP A 225 -11.42 2.96 -21.15
CA TRP A 225 -12.23 1.74 -21.09
C TRP A 225 -13.29 1.67 -22.18
N GLY A 226 -13.62 2.80 -22.81
CA GLY A 226 -14.42 2.88 -24.04
C GLY A 226 -13.70 2.42 -25.31
N GLY A 227 -12.44 1.96 -25.21
CA GLY A 227 -11.70 1.41 -26.36
C GLY A 227 -10.82 2.42 -27.10
N TYR A 228 -10.35 3.48 -26.43
CA TYR A 228 -9.45 4.46 -27.03
C TYR A 228 -8.17 3.84 -27.61
N SER A 229 -7.86 4.16 -28.87
CA SER A 229 -6.75 3.58 -29.64
C SER A 229 -5.59 4.55 -29.94
N GLY A 230 -5.72 5.83 -29.55
CA GLY A 230 -4.71 6.85 -29.75
C GLY A 230 -3.58 6.85 -28.71
N SER A 231 -2.84 7.97 -28.63
CA SER A 231 -1.78 8.13 -27.63
C SER A 231 -2.36 8.43 -26.25
N TYR A 232 -2.23 7.48 -25.32
CA TYR A 232 -2.67 7.60 -23.93
C TYR A 232 -2.06 8.80 -23.20
N THR A 233 -0.83 9.19 -23.56
CA THR A 233 -0.13 10.34 -22.98
C THR A 233 -0.73 11.65 -23.45
N THR A 234 -1.01 11.79 -24.75
CA THR A 234 -1.64 13.02 -25.27
C THR A 234 -3.04 13.15 -24.71
N LEU A 235 -3.81 12.06 -24.69
CA LEU A 235 -5.13 12.04 -24.07
C LEU A 235 -5.11 12.55 -22.61
N PHE A 236 -4.16 12.07 -21.81
CA PHE A 236 -4.03 12.50 -20.41
C PHE A 236 -3.69 13.99 -20.30
N ILE A 237 -2.76 14.48 -21.13
CA ILE A 237 -2.36 15.89 -21.17
C ILE A 237 -3.52 16.77 -21.66
N ASP A 238 -4.33 16.30 -22.61
CA ASP A 238 -5.48 17.03 -23.14
C ASP A 238 -6.57 17.19 -22.07
N ILE A 239 -6.90 16.13 -21.34
CA ILE A 239 -7.87 16.20 -20.23
C ILE A 239 -7.32 17.09 -19.11
N LEU A 240 -6.04 16.94 -18.77
CA LEU A 240 -5.40 17.76 -17.75
C LEU A 240 -5.40 19.25 -18.14
N SER A 241 -5.01 19.57 -19.37
CA SER A 241 -4.96 20.95 -19.85
C SER A 241 -6.34 21.58 -19.89
N LYS A 242 -7.38 20.85 -20.33
CA LYS A 242 -8.78 21.29 -20.24
C LYS A 242 -9.22 21.58 -18.81
N ARG A 243 -8.86 20.72 -17.85
CA ARG A 243 -9.18 20.93 -16.43
C ARG A 243 -8.40 22.10 -15.81
N LEU A 244 -7.18 22.36 -16.26
CA LEU A 244 -6.39 23.51 -15.78
C LEU A 244 -6.81 24.84 -16.45
N SER A 245 -7.23 24.81 -17.72
CA SER A 245 -7.60 26.01 -18.49
C SER A 245 -9.04 26.46 -18.27
N GLY A 246 -9.95 25.56 -17.90
CA GLY A 246 -11.30 25.89 -17.43
C GLY A 246 -11.34 26.59 -16.05
N GLY A 247 -10.17 26.95 -15.49
CA GLY A 247 -9.97 27.33 -14.10
C GLY A 247 -9.97 26.10 -13.19
N LEU A 248 -9.23 26.15 -12.08
CA LEU A 248 -9.45 25.27 -10.91
C LEU A 248 -10.81 25.62 -10.26
N SER A 249 -11.88 25.56 -11.06
CA SER A 249 -13.21 26.07 -10.76
C SER A 249 -13.80 25.32 -9.59
N GLU A 250 -13.98 26.03 -8.46
CA GLU A 250 -15.17 26.20 -7.61
C GLU A 250 -16.36 25.22 -7.68
N ASN A 251 -16.22 24.00 -8.21
CA ASN A 251 -17.22 22.97 -8.07
C ASN A 251 -16.98 22.25 -6.74
N THR A 252 -17.84 22.55 -5.77
CA THR A 252 -17.92 21.89 -4.46
C THR A 252 -17.96 20.35 -4.58
N GLU A 253 -18.48 19.83 -5.69
CA GLU A 253 -18.50 18.41 -6.04
C GLU A 253 -17.08 17.82 -6.25
N GLU A 254 -16.14 18.55 -6.84
CA GLU A 254 -14.78 18.06 -7.12
C GLU A 254 -13.91 18.02 -5.84
N GLN A 255 -14.10 19.00 -4.94
CA GLN A 255 -13.48 18.95 -3.60
C GLN A 255 -14.01 17.75 -2.80
N GLY A 256 -15.30 17.44 -2.95
CA GLY A 256 -15.95 16.26 -2.41
C GLY A 256 -15.32 14.95 -2.91
N GLU A 257 -15.13 14.79 -4.23
CA GLU A 257 -14.53 13.57 -4.79
C GLU A 257 -13.07 13.35 -4.34
N LEU A 258 -12.29 14.43 -4.20
CA LEU A 258 -10.93 14.36 -3.67
C LEU A 258 -10.92 13.92 -2.20
N ASN A 259 -11.83 14.46 -1.39
CA ASN A 259 -11.94 14.08 0.01
C ASN A 259 -12.43 12.64 0.18
N VAL A 260 -13.40 12.17 -0.61
CA VAL A 260 -13.90 10.78 -0.59
C VAL A 260 -12.79 9.74 -0.81
N ARG A 261 -11.71 10.09 -1.55
CA ARG A 261 -10.57 9.18 -1.75
C ARG A 261 -9.52 9.23 -0.65
N LEU A 262 -9.27 10.42 -0.10
CA LEU A 262 -8.39 10.56 1.06
C LEU A 262 -9.05 10.00 2.32
N ASN A 263 -10.36 10.14 2.45
CA ASN A 263 -11.14 9.72 3.59
C ASN A 263 -11.60 8.27 3.42
N GLN A 264 -10.98 7.33 4.13
CA GLN A 264 -11.51 5.97 4.27
C GLN A 264 -12.45 5.84 5.48
N GLY A 265 -12.65 6.93 6.24
CA GLY A 265 -13.53 6.96 7.40
C GLY A 265 -15.01 6.93 7.08
N TRP A 266 -15.44 7.29 5.87
CA TRP A 266 -16.85 7.10 5.50
C TRP A 266 -17.23 5.61 5.50
N ILE A 267 -16.33 4.71 5.05
CA ILE A 267 -16.54 3.25 5.13
C ILE A 267 -16.60 2.80 6.58
N ILE A 268 -15.62 3.23 7.38
CA ILE A 268 -15.53 2.84 8.79
C ILE A 268 -16.76 3.35 9.58
N SER A 269 -17.21 4.58 9.32
CA SER A 269 -18.42 5.13 9.95
C SER A 269 -19.69 4.41 9.49
N ALA A 270 -19.80 4.01 8.21
CA ALA A 270 -20.91 3.18 7.75
C ALA A 270 -20.96 1.85 8.50
N ILE A 271 -19.80 1.21 8.73
CA ILE A 271 -19.71 0.00 9.55
C ILE A 271 -20.14 0.28 10.99
N MET A 272 -19.74 1.42 11.58
CA MET A 272 -20.10 1.80 12.95
C MET A 272 -21.60 2.03 13.13
N GLU A 273 -22.25 2.63 12.13
CA GLU A 273 -23.70 2.87 12.13
C GLU A 273 -24.48 1.56 11.90
N HIS A 274 -24.04 0.73 10.96
CA HIS A 274 -24.75 -0.48 10.56
C HIS A 274 -24.52 -1.66 11.52
N THR A 275 -23.33 -1.79 12.09
CA THR A 275 -22.95 -2.87 13.02
C THR A 275 -22.80 -2.29 14.44
N PRO A 276 -23.58 -2.71 15.46
CA PRO A 276 -24.36 -3.94 15.53
C PRO A 276 -25.86 -3.76 15.22
N ARG A 277 -26.32 -2.56 14.83
CA ARG A 277 -27.76 -2.23 14.79
C ARG A 277 -28.56 -3.09 13.80
N MET A 278 -28.03 -3.25 12.59
CA MET A 278 -28.67 -3.96 11.48
C MET A 278 -27.96 -5.27 11.14
N GLN A 279 -26.65 -5.33 11.35
CA GLN A 279 -25.83 -6.52 11.21
C GLN A 279 -25.13 -6.80 12.53
N ALA A 280 -25.25 -8.02 13.06
CA ALA A 280 -24.51 -8.43 14.26
C ALA A 280 -22.99 -8.41 14.02
N TYR A 281 -22.22 -8.23 15.09
CA TYR A 281 -20.76 -8.34 15.04
C TYR A 281 -20.32 -9.67 14.42
N ALA A 282 -19.19 -9.65 13.74
CA ALA A 282 -18.64 -10.82 13.06
C ALA A 282 -17.97 -11.81 14.03
N ASP A 283 -17.70 -11.41 15.28
CA ASP A 283 -17.12 -12.23 16.35
C ASP A 283 -15.88 -13.04 15.95
N GLY A 284 -15.01 -12.44 15.13
CA GLY A 284 -13.75 -13.03 14.66
C GLY A 284 -13.87 -13.92 13.43
N SER A 285 -15.07 -14.09 12.86
CA SER A 285 -15.28 -14.91 11.66
C SER A 285 -14.43 -14.44 10.47
N THR A 286 -14.40 -13.14 10.18
CA THR A 286 -13.60 -12.62 9.04
C THR A 286 -12.09 -12.75 9.30
N VAL A 287 -11.67 -12.67 10.56
CA VAL A 287 -10.27 -12.89 10.96
C VAL A 287 -9.86 -14.34 10.75
N ASN A 288 -10.70 -15.29 11.16
CA ASN A 288 -10.47 -16.72 10.96
C ASN A 288 -10.41 -17.05 9.46
N GLU A 289 -11.31 -16.48 8.67
CA GLU A 289 -11.29 -16.62 7.21
C GLU A 289 -9.99 -16.09 6.61
N ALA A 290 -9.52 -14.91 7.04
CA ALA A 290 -8.28 -14.32 6.60
C ALA A 290 -7.06 -15.21 6.88
N ILE A 291 -6.97 -15.78 8.10
CA ILE A 291 -5.89 -16.69 8.50
C ILE A 291 -5.91 -17.95 7.62
N MET A 292 -7.08 -18.58 7.48
CA MET A 292 -7.23 -19.80 6.69
C MET A 292 -6.96 -19.58 5.19
N ALA A 293 -7.37 -18.43 4.64
CA ALA A 293 -7.12 -18.08 3.24
C ALA A 293 -5.64 -17.77 2.94
N SER A 294 -4.91 -17.27 3.95
CA SER A 294 -3.50 -16.92 3.83
C SER A 294 -2.58 -18.13 3.89
N LEU A 295 -2.93 -19.13 4.70
CA LEU A 295 -2.15 -20.37 4.87
C LEU A 295 -2.40 -21.40 3.77
N LEU A 296 -3.63 -21.49 3.25
CA LEU A 296 -3.99 -22.52 2.28
C LEU A 296 -3.70 -22.10 0.82
N PRO A 297 -2.97 -22.91 0.04
CA PRO A 297 -2.87 -22.75 -1.40
C PRO A 297 -4.25 -22.84 -2.08
N ARG A 298 -4.59 -21.90 -2.95
CA ARG A 298 -5.92 -21.84 -3.59
C ARG A 298 -6.29 -23.10 -4.39
N PHE A 299 -5.32 -23.86 -4.87
CA PHE A 299 -5.59 -25.12 -5.58
C PHE A 299 -6.14 -26.23 -4.67
N LEU A 300 -5.91 -26.14 -3.35
CA LEU A 300 -6.49 -27.07 -2.36
C LEU A 300 -7.90 -26.64 -1.92
N THR A 301 -8.34 -25.42 -2.26
CA THR A 301 -9.66 -24.89 -1.92
C THR A 301 -10.30 -24.16 -3.12
N PRO A 302 -10.63 -24.86 -4.21
CA PRO A 302 -11.20 -24.24 -5.41
C PRO A 302 -12.60 -23.65 -5.18
N ASN A 303 -13.35 -24.18 -4.21
CA ASN A 303 -14.75 -23.82 -3.92
C ASN A 303 -14.93 -22.80 -2.80
N LYS A 304 -13.86 -22.17 -2.29
CA LYS A 304 -14.08 -21.05 -1.37
C LYS A 304 -14.84 -19.98 -2.15
N LYS A 305 -15.91 -19.44 -1.53
CA LYS A 305 -16.57 -18.20 -1.95
C LYS A 305 -15.50 -17.20 -2.41
N ILE A 306 -15.87 -16.25 -3.25
CA ILE A 306 -15.06 -15.06 -3.48
C ILE A 306 -15.03 -14.30 -2.14
N ALA A 307 -14.30 -14.84 -1.16
CA ALA A 307 -14.03 -14.25 0.13
C ALA A 307 -13.14 -13.07 -0.19
N GLY A 308 -13.77 -11.92 -0.34
CA GLY A 308 -13.13 -10.78 -0.96
C GLY A 308 -14.05 -9.60 -1.02
N GLY A 309 -13.65 -8.56 -0.30
CA GLY A 309 -14.00 -7.15 -0.42
C GLY A 309 -15.48 -6.88 -0.39
N VAL A 310 -16.13 -7.14 -1.52
CA VAL A 310 -17.52 -6.77 -1.82
C VAL A 310 -18.50 -7.41 -0.85
N GLU A 311 -18.52 -8.74 -0.68
CA GLU A 311 -19.52 -9.42 0.18
C GLU A 311 -19.45 -8.90 1.63
N ASN A 312 -18.24 -8.79 2.19
CA ASN A 312 -18.07 -8.27 3.54
C ASN A 312 -18.35 -6.77 3.63
N PHE A 313 -17.92 -6.00 2.63
CA PHE A 313 -18.21 -4.57 2.57
C PHE A 313 -19.72 -4.33 2.60
N GLU A 314 -20.48 -4.92 1.69
CA GLU A 314 -21.94 -4.73 1.59
C GLU A 314 -22.62 -5.21 2.88
N LYS A 315 -22.22 -6.38 3.39
CA LYS A 315 -22.77 -6.96 4.62
C LYS A 315 -22.60 -6.06 5.84
N TYR A 316 -21.41 -5.48 6.05
CA TYR A 316 -21.11 -4.74 7.28
C TYR A 316 -21.34 -3.22 7.15
N THR A 317 -21.41 -2.68 5.93
CA THR A 317 -21.74 -1.26 5.70
C THR A 317 -23.22 -1.03 5.41
N GLY A 318 -23.94 -2.05 4.92
CA GLY A 318 -25.30 -1.89 4.39
C GLY A 318 -25.35 -1.17 3.03
N ILE A 319 -24.21 -0.98 2.35
CA ILE A 319 -24.10 -0.23 1.10
C ILE A 319 -23.84 -1.18 -0.06
N GLU A 320 -24.79 -1.28 -0.98
CA GLU A 320 -24.62 -2.07 -2.21
C GLU A 320 -23.63 -1.41 -3.19
N LEU A 321 -22.78 -2.23 -3.80
CA LEU A 321 -21.81 -1.82 -4.81
C LEU A 321 -22.30 -2.17 -6.22
N GLY A 322 -21.95 -1.32 -7.20
CA GLY A 322 -22.19 -1.64 -8.60
C GLY A 322 -21.32 -2.83 -9.05
N SER A 323 -21.77 -3.55 -10.08
CA SER A 323 -21.13 -4.78 -10.58
C SER A 323 -19.65 -4.66 -10.98
N SER A 324 -19.15 -3.45 -11.22
CA SER A 324 -17.76 -3.14 -11.57
C SER A 324 -16.94 -2.51 -10.42
N THR A 325 -17.54 -2.35 -9.23
CA THR A 325 -16.91 -1.69 -8.08
C THR A 325 -16.55 -2.71 -7.01
N SER A 326 -15.31 -2.62 -6.50
CA SER A 326 -14.87 -3.40 -5.35
C SER A 326 -14.25 -2.49 -4.31
N MET A 327 -14.75 -2.57 -3.08
CA MET A 327 -14.20 -1.86 -1.92
C MET A 327 -13.94 -2.85 -0.78
N GLY A 328 -12.98 -2.52 0.09
CA GLY A 328 -12.70 -3.28 1.29
C GLY A 328 -13.24 -2.56 2.52
N MET A 329 -13.43 -3.29 3.63
CA MET A 329 -13.92 -2.71 4.89
C MET A 329 -12.94 -1.77 5.60
N SER A 330 -11.69 -1.66 5.10
CA SER A 330 -10.53 -1.18 5.85
C SER A 330 -10.20 -2.04 7.08
N LEU A 331 -8.93 -2.21 7.40
CA LEU A 331 -8.51 -3.06 8.52
C LEU A 331 -9.05 -2.56 9.88
N ILE A 332 -9.08 -1.25 10.09
CA ILE A 332 -9.63 -0.66 11.31
C ILE A 332 -11.17 -0.76 11.33
N GLY A 333 -11.84 -0.73 10.17
CA GLY A 333 -13.28 -0.95 10.07
C GLY A 333 -13.64 -2.40 10.36
N GLU A 334 -12.88 -3.35 9.82
CA GLU A 334 -13.02 -4.78 10.12
C GLU A 334 -12.80 -5.10 11.61
N GLY A 335 -11.84 -4.43 12.25
CA GLY A 335 -11.65 -4.52 13.71
C GLY A 335 -12.91 -4.14 14.50
N TYR A 336 -13.63 -3.11 14.06
CA TYR A 336 -14.90 -2.70 14.66
C TYR A 336 -16.01 -3.70 14.33
N ALA A 337 -16.12 -4.11 13.06
CA ALA A 337 -17.13 -5.08 12.61
C ALA A 337 -17.04 -6.41 13.37
N ASN A 338 -15.85 -6.83 13.79
CA ASN A 338 -15.67 -8.06 14.55
C ASN A 338 -15.85 -7.88 16.07
N TYR A 339 -15.37 -6.78 16.64
CA TYR A 339 -15.18 -6.71 18.10
C TYR A 339 -15.66 -5.40 18.74
N GLY A 340 -16.38 -4.57 17.98
CA GLY A 340 -16.83 -3.25 18.39
C GLY A 340 -15.70 -2.31 18.76
N ARG A 341 -16.03 -1.27 19.53
CA ARG A 341 -15.11 -0.18 19.84
C ARG A 341 -13.86 -0.62 20.60
N VAL A 342 -14.02 -1.30 21.75
CA VAL A 342 -12.88 -1.67 22.61
C VAL A 342 -12.08 -2.82 22.00
N GLY A 343 -12.76 -3.86 21.52
CA GLY A 343 -12.10 -5.00 20.92
C GLY A 343 -11.39 -4.65 19.61
N GLY A 344 -11.94 -3.72 18.81
CA GLY A 344 -11.28 -3.21 17.62
C GLY A 344 -9.95 -2.49 17.92
N MET A 345 -9.86 -1.78 19.04
CA MET A 345 -8.58 -1.17 19.50
C MET A 345 -7.53 -2.25 19.81
N PHE A 346 -7.92 -3.30 20.54
CA PHE A 346 -7.04 -4.44 20.84
C PHE A 346 -6.62 -5.17 19.56
N PHE A 347 -7.55 -5.39 18.63
CA PHE A 347 -7.27 -5.98 17.33
C PHE A 347 -6.18 -5.20 16.57
N MET A 348 -6.26 -3.87 16.53
CA MET A 348 -5.24 -3.04 15.88
C MET A 348 -3.87 -3.12 16.59
N GLY A 349 -3.87 -3.23 17.92
CA GLY A 349 -2.64 -3.49 18.69
C GLY A 349 -2.03 -4.86 18.37
N ILE A 350 -2.84 -5.91 18.31
CA ILE A 350 -2.42 -7.27 17.93
C ILE A 350 -1.85 -7.28 16.50
N TRP A 351 -2.52 -6.60 15.57
CA TRP A 351 -2.02 -6.45 14.21
C TRP A 351 -0.66 -5.75 14.18
N GLY A 352 -0.47 -4.69 14.98
CA GLY A 352 0.83 -4.06 15.17
C GLY A 352 1.91 -5.03 15.67
N CYS A 353 1.56 -5.96 16.57
CA CYS A 353 2.47 -7.01 17.05
C CYS A 353 2.84 -7.99 15.94
N VAL A 354 1.87 -8.41 15.12
CA VAL A 354 2.12 -9.28 13.95
C VAL A 354 3.10 -8.61 12.99
N LEU A 355 2.88 -7.34 12.64
CA LEU A 355 3.79 -6.57 11.78
C LEU A 355 5.17 -6.40 12.41
N GLY A 356 5.24 -6.14 13.72
CA GLY A 356 6.49 -6.06 14.46
C GLY A 356 7.29 -7.36 14.45
N TRP A 357 6.61 -8.51 14.59
CA TRP A 357 7.23 -9.83 14.52
C TRP A 357 7.71 -10.18 13.10
N VAL A 358 6.92 -9.87 12.07
CA VAL A 358 7.34 -10.03 10.67
C VAL A 358 8.55 -9.16 10.37
N TRP A 359 8.56 -7.91 10.86
CA TRP A 359 9.70 -7.02 10.71
C TRP A 359 10.95 -7.58 11.40
N LEU A 360 10.84 -8.07 12.63
CA LEU A 360 11.93 -8.78 13.34
C LEU A 360 12.50 -9.93 12.49
N PHE A 361 11.62 -10.78 11.99
CA PHE A 361 11.99 -11.94 11.19
C PHE A 361 12.76 -11.50 9.93
N LEU A 362 12.22 -10.53 9.18
CA LEU A 362 12.87 -10.02 7.97
C LEU A 362 14.19 -9.33 8.27
N SER A 363 14.28 -8.50 9.32
CA SER A 363 15.53 -7.85 9.74
C SER A 363 16.64 -8.86 10.02
N LYS A 364 16.35 -9.92 10.79
CA LYS A 364 17.31 -11.00 11.04
C LYS A 364 17.75 -11.71 9.76
N LYS A 365 16.83 -11.93 8.81
CA LYS A 365 17.16 -12.57 7.53
C LYS A 365 17.96 -11.65 6.61
N ILE A 366 17.72 -10.34 6.64
CA ILE A 366 18.48 -9.33 5.89
C ILE A 366 19.94 -9.26 6.35
N GLU A 367 20.21 -9.43 7.65
CA GLU A 367 21.58 -9.46 8.18
C GLU A 367 22.41 -10.59 7.57
N HIS A 368 21.79 -11.72 7.23
CA HIS A 368 22.47 -12.86 6.58
C HIS A 368 22.46 -12.72 5.05
N ASN A 369 21.35 -12.27 4.47
CA ASN A 369 21.16 -12.11 3.03
C ASN A 369 20.57 -10.73 2.70
N MET A 370 21.45 -9.82 2.28
CA MET A 370 21.08 -8.42 2.00
C MET A 370 20.12 -8.25 0.81
N ILE A 371 19.96 -9.24 -0.06
CA ILE A 371 19.02 -9.15 -1.19
C ILE A 371 17.58 -9.02 -0.69
N ILE A 372 17.24 -9.63 0.45
CA ILE A 372 15.90 -9.58 1.05
C ILE A 372 15.46 -8.13 1.31
N PHE A 373 16.40 -7.22 1.59
CA PHE A 373 16.14 -5.80 1.77
C PHE A 373 15.42 -5.17 0.58
N PHE A 374 15.77 -5.58 -0.64
CA PHE A 374 15.18 -5.07 -1.87
C PHE A 374 13.78 -5.63 -2.15
N PHE A 375 13.42 -6.74 -1.51
CA PHE A 375 12.09 -7.33 -1.61
C PHE A 375 11.08 -6.74 -0.62
N LEU A 376 11.51 -5.90 0.33
CA LEU A 376 10.60 -5.29 1.31
C LEU A 376 9.42 -4.54 0.65
N PRO A 377 9.59 -3.73 -0.41
CA PRO A 377 8.47 -3.12 -1.14
C PRO A 377 7.42 -4.13 -1.62
N LEU A 378 7.86 -5.26 -2.15
CA LEU A 378 6.96 -6.30 -2.66
C LEU A 378 6.22 -6.99 -1.51
N ILE A 379 6.93 -7.33 -0.44
CA ILE A 379 6.36 -8.02 0.73
C ILE A 379 5.28 -7.16 1.40
N PHE A 380 5.54 -5.86 1.53
CA PHE A 380 4.63 -4.91 2.16
C PHE A 380 3.67 -4.21 1.19
N PHE A 381 3.64 -4.60 -0.09
CA PHE A 381 2.90 -3.89 -1.14
C PHE A 381 1.41 -3.67 -0.84
N GLN A 382 0.71 -4.69 -0.34
CA GLN A 382 -0.68 -4.54 0.13
C GLN A 382 -0.79 -4.10 1.58
N VAL A 383 0.27 -4.34 2.37
CA VAL A 383 0.29 -4.09 3.82
C VAL A 383 0.31 -2.60 4.14
N VAL A 384 0.94 -1.79 3.30
CA VAL A 384 0.98 -0.33 3.46
C VAL A 384 -0.36 0.37 3.17
N LYS A 385 -1.34 -0.35 2.62
CA LYS A 385 -2.64 0.22 2.25
C LYS A 385 -3.57 0.24 3.45
N ALA A 386 -4.31 1.33 3.64
CA ALA A 386 -5.27 1.47 4.72
C ALA A 386 -6.73 1.24 4.29
N GLU A 387 -7.00 1.11 2.99
CA GLU A 387 -8.33 0.91 2.40
C GLU A 387 -8.75 -0.57 2.28
N THR A 388 -7.87 -1.50 2.59
CA THR A 388 -8.11 -2.95 2.41
C THR A 388 -8.32 -3.67 3.73
N GLU A 389 -8.99 -4.81 3.65
CA GLU A 389 -9.29 -5.75 4.75
C GLU A 389 -8.14 -6.74 5.04
N LEU A 390 -8.21 -7.41 6.19
CA LEU A 390 -7.20 -8.33 6.70
C LEU A 390 -6.93 -9.48 5.74
N VAL A 391 -7.96 -10.06 5.11
CA VAL A 391 -7.76 -11.18 4.17
C VAL A 391 -6.87 -10.79 3.00
N VAL A 392 -7.01 -9.59 2.44
CA VAL A 392 -6.16 -9.12 1.33
C VAL A 392 -4.74 -8.89 1.82
N VAL A 393 -4.60 -8.20 2.95
CA VAL A 393 -3.30 -7.82 3.52
C VAL A 393 -2.49 -9.03 3.96
N LEU A 394 -3.09 -9.91 4.77
CA LEU A 394 -2.43 -11.09 5.32
C LEU A 394 -2.09 -12.10 4.21
N ASN A 395 -3.01 -12.31 3.27
CA ASN A 395 -2.79 -13.22 2.15
C ASN A 395 -1.63 -12.76 1.28
N HIS A 396 -1.56 -11.47 0.96
CA HIS A 396 -0.43 -10.91 0.22
C HIS A 396 0.86 -11.02 1.01
N LEU A 397 0.87 -10.64 2.30
CA LEU A 397 2.06 -10.66 3.14
C LEU A 397 2.66 -12.06 3.25
N VAL A 398 1.83 -13.06 3.55
CA VAL A 398 2.26 -14.46 3.67
C VAL A 398 2.77 -15.00 2.33
N LYS A 399 1.99 -14.85 1.25
CA LYS A 399 2.33 -15.44 -0.05
C LYS A 399 3.53 -14.78 -0.72
N SER A 400 3.65 -13.45 -0.62
CA SER A 400 4.83 -12.74 -1.12
C SER A 400 6.08 -13.12 -0.34
N THR A 401 6.00 -13.24 0.99
CA THR A 401 7.12 -13.71 1.81
C THR A 401 7.53 -15.12 1.41
N ILE A 402 6.61 -16.08 1.38
CA ILE A 402 6.89 -17.47 0.97
C ILE A 402 7.54 -17.51 -0.42
N LEU A 403 6.96 -16.81 -1.40
CA LEU A 403 7.46 -16.80 -2.77
C LEU A 403 8.88 -16.22 -2.87
N VAL A 404 9.17 -15.13 -2.16
CA VAL A 404 10.52 -14.53 -2.13
C VAL A 404 11.52 -15.52 -1.56
N PHE A 405 11.22 -16.15 -0.42
CA PHE A 405 12.14 -17.12 0.19
C PHE A 405 12.31 -18.39 -0.67
N LEU A 406 11.24 -18.90 -1.28
CA LEU A 406 11.31 -20.02 -2.22
C LEU A 406 12.16 -19.68 -3.44
N PHE A 407 12.00 -18.48 -3.99
CA PHE A 407 12.81 -18.03 -5.11
C PHE A 407 14.29 -17.92 -4.75
N LEU A 408 14.61 -17.27 -3.61
CA LEU A 408 15.99 -17.15 -3.13
C LEU A 408 16.63 -18.52 -2.84
N TRP A 409 15.85 -19.46 -2.30
CA TRP A 409 16.29 -20.84 -2.09
C TRP A 409 16.55 -21.57 -3.41
N PHE A 410 15.62 -21.46 -4.37
CA PHE A 410 15.74 -22.07 -5.70
C PHE A 410 16.98 -21.56 -6.44
N THR A 411 17.20 -20.25 -6.48
CA THR A 411 18.35 -19.66 -7.18
C THR A 411 19.68 -20.03 -6.53
N LYS A 412 19.73 -20.13 -5.19
CA LYS A 412 20.93 -20.57 -4.48
C LYS A 412 21.22 -22.06 -4.70
N LYS A 413 20.22 -22.93 -4.54
CA LYS A 413 20.41 -24.39 -4.52
C LYS A 413 20.52 -25.00 -5.92
N ILE A 414 19.76 -24.50 -6.89
CA ILE A 414 19.64 -25.11 -8.22
C ILE A 414 20.48 -24.38 -9.26
N LEU A 415 20.49 -23.04 -9.22
CA LEU A 415 21.22 -22.23 -10.20
C LEU A 415 22.67 -21.92 -9.78
N ASN A 416 23.10 -22.35 -8.58
CA ASN A 416 24.41 -22.06 -7.99
C ASN A 416 24.78 -20.56 -8.05
N LEU A 417 23.77 -19.69 -8.09
CA LEU A 417 23.96 -18.26 -8.08
C LEU A 417 24.31 -17.88 -6.64
N ASN A 418 25.61 -17.75 -6.37
CA ASN A 418 26.09 -17.32 -5.05
C ASN A 418 25.52 -15.93 -4.75
N VAL A 419 24.45 -15.92 -3.96
CA VAL A 419 24.04 -14.76 -3.19
C VAL A 419 25.14 -14.61 -2.15
N ILE A 420 26.13 -13.77 -2.47
CA ILE A 420 27.30 -13.51 -1.62
C ILE A 420 26.78 -13.28 -0.20
N ASN A 421 27.15 -14.15 0.74
CA ASN A 421 26.60 -14.06 2.08
C ASN A 421 27.20 -12.82 2.74
N ALA A 422 26.44 -12.18 3.63
CA ALA A 422 26.93 -11.02 4.38
C ALA A 422 28.19 -11.34 5.24
N GLU A 423 28.48 -12.62 5.44
CA GLU A 423 29.61 -13.20 6.18
C GLU A 423 30.89 -13.37 5.36
N ASP A 424 30.85 -13.22 4.02
CA ASP A 424 32.06 -13.22 3.18
C ASP A 424 32.83 -11.88 3.28
N ARG A 425 32.93 -11.32 4.49
CA ARG A 425 33.61 -10.06 4.82
C ARG A 425 35.05 -10.28 5.20
#